data_AF-U1N8A4-F1
#
_entry.id   AF-U1N8A4-F1
#
_cell.length_a   1.000
_cell.length_b   1.000
_cell.length_c   1.000
_cell.angle_alpha   90.00
_cell.angle_beta   90.00
_cell.angle_gamma   90.00
#
_symmetry.space_group_name_H-M   'P 1'
#
loop_
_entity.id
_entity.type
_entity.pdbx_description
1 polymer ?
#
loop_
_entity_poly.entity_id
_entity_poly.type
_entity_poly.pdbx_seq_one_letter_code
_entity_poly.pdbx_strand_id
1 'polypeptide(L)'
;MLGRGVGYAVFEPLIDQTDGPVVETDTRTAEMIKYANNSFLAAKISLINDIETICKEHGVDAYEVADAIGLDDRIGEQFLRSGVG
;
A
#
# COMPACT_ATOMS: atom_id res chain seq x y z
N MET A 1 24.94 -6.99 -8.93
CA MET A 1 24.51 -8.31 -8.44
C MET A 1 24.92 -8.38 -6.96
N LEU A 2 24.06 -7.92 -6.06
CA LEU A 2 24.34 -7.95 -4.63
C LEU A 2 24.39 -9.42 -4.21
N GLY A 3 25.49 -9.84 -3.59
CA GLY A 3 25.73 -11.25 -3.25
C GLY A 3 24.66 -11.75 -2.28
N ARG A 4 24.04 -12.88 -2.62
CA ARG A 4 23.01 -13.54 -1.81
C ARG A 4 23.55 -13.78 -0.39
N GLY A 5 22.95 -13.14 0.61
CA GLY A 5 23.33 -13.31 2.01
C GLY A 5 22.90 -14.67 2.57
N VAL A 6 23.38 -15.00 3.76
CA VAL A 6 23.03 -16.25 4.48
C VAL A 6 21.52 -16.43 4.65
N GLY A 7 20.77 -15.33 4.79
CA GLY A 7 19.30 -15.35 4.87
C GLY A 7 18.66 -15.90 3.59
N TYR A 8 19.16 -15.51 2.41
CA TYR A 8 18.62 -15.97 1.13
C TYR A 8 18.70 -17.50 1.01
N ALA A 9 19.82 -18.11 1.37
CA ALA A 9 20.02 -19.56 1.24
C ALA A 9 19.01 -20.38 2.07
N VAL A 10 18.52 -19.84 3.19
CA VAL A 10 17.50 -20.50 4.02
C VAL A 10 16.11 -20.42 3.38
N PHE A 11 15.80 -19.27 2.75
CA PHE A 11 14.49 -19.02 2.13
C PHE A 11 14.42 -19.39 0.64
N GLU A 12 15.53 -19.80 0.03
CA GLU A 12 15.65 -20.13 -1.39
C GLU A 12 14.54 -21.07 -1.89
N PRO A 13 14.19 -22.18 -1.21
CA PRO A 13 13.11 -23.05 -1.67
C PRO A 13 11.74 -22.36 -1.71
N LEU A 14 11.49 -21.36 -0.85
CA LEU A 14 10.24 -20.61 -0.82
C LEU A 14 10.24 -19.48 -1.84
N ILE A 15 11.40 -18.85 -2.04
CA ILE A 15 11.59 -17.79 -3.04
C ILE A 15 11.36 -18.35 -4.45
N ASP A 16 11.92 -19.53 -4.74
CA ASP A 16 11.78 -20.16 -6.06
C ASP A 16 10.35 -20.64 -6.37
N GLN A 17 9.46 -20.65 -5.36
CA GLN A 17 8.04 -20.99 -5.51
C GLN A 17 7.12 -19.76 -5.65
N THR A 18 7.65 -18.54 -5.58
CA THR A 18 6.86 -17.31 -5.71
C THR A 18 7.26 -16.51 -6.94
N ASP A 19 6.28 -15.98 -7.65
CA ASP A 19 6.48 -15.05 -8.78
C ASP A 19 6.65 -13.58 -8.31
N GLY A 20 6.54 -13.34 -7.00
CA GLY A 20 6.59 -12.00 -6.41
C GLY A 20 8.01 -11.44 -6.28
N PRO A 21 8.17 -10.10 -6.23
CA PRO A 21 9.47 -9.47 -6.00
C PRO A 21 10.03 -9.82 -4.61
N VAL A 22 11.34 -10.05 -4.55
CA VAL A 22 12.09 -10.32 -3.31
C VAL A 22 12.97 -9.12 -2.97
N VAL A 23 12.88 -8.67 -1.71
CA VAL A 23 13.69 -7.58 -1.17
C VAL A 23 14.51 -8.09 0.01
N GLU A 24 15.83 -8.11 -0.12
CA GLU A 24 16.76 -8.48 0.95
C GLU A 24 17.26 -7.21 1.67
N THR A 25 17.18 -7.20 3.00
CA THR A 25 17.58 -6.08 3.86
C THR A 25 17.87 -6.57 5.28
N ASP A 26 18.41 -5.70 6.16
CA ASP A 26 18.59 -6.02 7.58
C ASP A 26 17.25 -6.13 8.34
N THR A 27 17.27 -6.80 9.50
CA THR A 27 16.09 -7.07 10.32
C THR A 27 15.29 -5.82 10.69
N ARG A 28 15.95 -4.73 11.11
CA ARG A 28 15.26 -3.51 11.57
C ARG A 28 14.54 -2.85 10.40
N THR A 29 15.20 -2.80 9.24
CA THR A 29 14.59 -2.27 8.03
C THR A 29 13.43 -3.15 7.57
N ALA A 30 13.55 -4.48 7.62
CA ALA A 30 12.46 -5.41 7.25
C ALA A 30 11.22 -5.22 8.14
N GLU A 31 11.40 -5.09 9.46
CA GLU A 31 10.32 -4.80 10.41
C GLU A 31 9.64 -3.46 10.09
N MET A 32 10.43 -2.41 9.85
CA MET A 32 9.92 -1.08 9.53
C MET A 32 9.14 -1.06 8.21
N ILE A 33 9.60 -1.78 7.17
CA ILE A 33 8.88 -1.92 5.89
C ILE A 33 7.47 -2.46 6.15
N LYS A 34 7.30 -3.47 7.01
CA LYS A 34 5.99 -4.05 7.30
C LYS A 34 5.06 -3.04 8.01
N TYR A 35 5.58 -2.31 8.99
CA TYR A 35 4.81 -1.27 9.67
C TYR A 35 4.43 -0.13 8.72
N ALA A 36 5.39 0.39 7.97
CA ALA A 36 5.18 1.47 7.01
C ALA A 36 4.13 1.10 5.96
N ASN A 37 4.20 -0.10 5.38
CA ASN A 37 3.22 -0.56 4.40
C ASN A 37 1.80 -0.58 4.97
N ASN A 38 1.60 -1.20 6.14
CA ASN A 38 0.28 -1.26 6.76
C ASN A 38 -0.23 0.14 7.16
N SER A 39 0.63 0.98 7.73
CA SER A 39 0.28 2.35 8.12
C SER A 39 -0.07 3.23 6.92
N PHE A 40 0.65 3.09 5.80
CA PHE A 40 0.38 3.86 4.59
C PHE A 40 -0.97 3.49 3.97
N LEU A 41 -1.29 2.19 3.91
CA LEU A 41 -2.60 1.72 3.46
C LEU A 41 -3.74 2.23 4.37
N ALA A 42 -3.55 2.15 5.68
CA ALA A 42 -4.52 2.69 6.65
C ALA A 42 -4.72 4.21 6.47
N ALA A 43 -3.62 4.97 6.32
CA ALA A 43 -3.68 6.41 6.11
C ALA A 43 -4.40 6.77 4.80
N LYS A 44 -4.21 5.99 3.73
CA LYS A 44 -4.90 6.19 2.46
C LYS A 44 -6.42 6.03 2.61
N ILE A 45 -6.86 5.00 3.35
CA ILE A 45 -8.29 4.77 3.66
C ILE A 45 -8.85 5.90 4.54
N SER A 46 -8.14 6.27 5.60
CA SER A 46 -8.58 7.36 6.49
C SER A 46 -8.73 8.68 5.74
N LEU A 47 -7.77 9.02 4.88
CA LEU A 47 -7.80 10.24 4.10
C LEU A 47 -9.00 10.29 3.14
N ILE A 48 -9.32 9.19 2.45
CA ILE A 48 -10.47 9.19 1.55
C ILE A 48 -11.80 9.28 2.30
N ASN A 49 -11.90 8.70 3.50
CA ASN A 49 -13.08 8.83 4.36
C ASN A 49 -13.27 10.28 4.86
N ASP A 50 -12.18 10.98 5.18
CA ASP A 50 -12.23 12.41 5.55
C ASP A 50 -12.69 13.26 4.34
N ILE A 51 -12.17 12.98 3.14
CA ILE A 51 -12.61 13.64 1.90
C ILE A 51 -14.10 13.36 1.65
N GLU A 52 -14.57 12.13 1.86
CA GLU A 52 -15.98 11.75 1.69
C GLU A 52 -16.88 12.54 2.65
N THR A 53 -16.42 12.77 3.88
CA THR A 53 -17.12 13.59 4.88
C THR A 53 -17.26 15.04 4.40
N ILE A 54 -16.18 15.63 3.87
CA ILE A 54 -16.21 16.98 3.28
C ILE A 54 -17.15 17.02 2.07
N CYS A 55 -17.08 16.04 1.18
CA CYS A 55 -17.96 15.93 0.02
C CYS A 55 -19.44 15.88 0.43
N LYS A 56 -19.78 15.12 1.47
CA LYS A 56 -21.15 15.05 2.04
C LYS A 56 -21.64 16.41 2.53
N GLU A 57 -20.80 17.18 3.23
CA GLU A 57 -21.16 18.51 3.72
C GLU A 57 -21.42 19.52 2.59
N HIS A 58 -20.80 19.33 1.44
CA HIS A 58 -20.90 20.23 0.28
C HIS A 58 -21.78 19.71 -0.87
N GLY A 59 -22.41 18.54 -0.72
CA GLY A 59 -23.23 17.93 -1.78
C GLY A 59 -22.44 17.51 -3.02
N VAL A 60 -21.16 17.19 -2.85
CA VAL A 60 -20.26 16.70 -3.91
C VAL A 60 -20.27 15.17 -3.91
N ASP A 61 -20.25 14.55 -5.10
CA ASP A 61 -20.12 13.09 -5.21
C ASP A 61 -18.68 12.66 -4.92
N ALA A 62 -18.49 12.01 -3.77
CA ALA A 62 -17.19 11.54 -3.33
C ALA A 62 -16.64 10.39 -4.20
N TYR A 63 -17.49 9.60 -4.85
CA TYR A 63 -17.05 8.52 -5.74
C TYR A 63 -16.50 9.10 -7.05
N GLU A 64 -17.14 10.12 -7.62
CA GLU A 64 -16.60 10.82 -8.79
C GLU A 64 -15.24 11.47 -8.47
N VAL A 65 -15.10 12.06 -7.27
CA VAL A 65 -13.82 12.60 -6.79
C VAL A 65 -12.77 11.50 -6.65
N ALA A 66 -13.11 10.38 -5.99
CA ALA A 66 -12.20 9.26 -5.77
C ALA A 66 -11.73 8.63 -7.10
N ASP A 67 -12.65 8.41 -8.03
CA ASP A 67 -12.35 7.87 -9.36
C ASP A 67 -11.44 8.85 -10.13
N ALA A 68 -11.73 10.16 -10.11
CA ALA A 68 -10.93 11.16 -10.80
C ALA A 68 -9.50 11.27 -10.27
N ILE A 69 -9.30 11.29 -8.94
CA ILE A 69 -7.94 11.34 -8.36
C ILE A 69 -7.20 10.00 -8.53
N GLY A 70 -7.93 8.89 -8.61
CA GLY A 70 -7.37 7.56 -8.83
C GLY A 70 -6.74 7.36 -10.21
N LEU A 71 -7.11 8.18 -11.20
CA LEU A 71 -6.49 8.22 -12.53
C LEU A 71 -5.05 8.74 -12.51
N ASP A 72 -4.62 9.40 -11.44
CA ASP A 72 -3.23 9.82 -11.28
C ASP A 72 -2.38 8.63 -10.79
N ASP A 73 -1.46 8.16 -11.62
CA ASP A 73 -0.59 7.01 -11.34
C ASP A 73 0.25 7.15 -10.06
N ARG A 74 0.44 8.37 -9.55
CA ARG A 74 1.14 8.62 -8.28
C ARG A 74 0.27 8.31 -7.06
N ILE A 75 -1.05 8.26 -7.23
CA ILE A 75 -2.04 7.95 -6.19
C ILE A 75 -2.55 6.51 -6.37
N GLY A 76 -3.03 6.20 -7.57
CA GLY A 76 -3.64 4.92 -7.95
C GLY A 76 -5.00 4.65 -7.30
N GLU A 77 -5.86 3.92 -7.99
CA GLU A 77 -7.25 3.64 -7.59
C GLU A 77 -7.41 2.71 -6.36
N GLN A 78 -6.41 1.87 -6.07
CA GLN A 78 -6.52 0.87 -5.01
C GLN A 78 -6.65 1.54 -3.63
N PHE A 79 -7.56 1.04 -2.78
CA PHE A 79 -7.84 1.61 -1.46
C PHE A 79 -8.41 3.05 -1.47
N LEU A 80 -8.93 3.53 -2.61
CA LEU A 80 -9.67 4.80 -2.71
C LEU A 80 -11.20 4.64 -2.66
N ARG A 81 -11.71 3.41 -2.55
CA ARG A 81 -13.14 3.20 -2.39
C ARG A 81 -13.48 3.08 -0.91
N SER A 82 -14.31 4.00 -0.45
CA SER A 82 -14.87 3.99 0.89
C SER A 82 -15.68 2.69 1.12
N GLY A 83 -15.45 2.09 2.28
CA GLY A 83 -16.30 1.10 2.92
C GLY A 83 -16.52 1.53 4.38
N VAL A 84 -17.25 0.76 5.18
CA VAL A 84 -17.53 1.06 6.61
C VAL A 84 -16.29 1.08 7.55
N GLY A 85 -15.09 1.15 7.00
CA GLY A 85 -13.81 0.92 7.67
C GLY A 85 -13.16 -0.37 7.20
#